data_AF-A0A436CNT3-F1
#
_entry.id   AF-A0A436CNT3-F1
#
_cell.length_a   1.000
_cell.length_b   1.000
_cell.length_c   1.000
_cell.angle_alpha   90.00
_cell.angle_beta   90.00
_cell.angle_gamma   90.00
#
_symmetry.space_group_name_H-M   'P 1'
#
loop_
_entity.id
_entity.type
_entity.pdbx_description
1 polymer ?
#
loop_
_entity_poly.entity_id
_entity_poly.type
_entity_poly.pdbx_seq_one_letter_code
_entity_poly.pdbx_strand_id
1 'polypeptide(L)'
;MSPEIRRIITIVEETRIEGGRHVDPPTRRAAAIAVIRNPYAGTYVEDLSALSAIGEALGEILPKRAVAALGIAGNRVESFGKAAAVGADGELEHAAAILHPKLGAPFRDVLGKGAALIPSSKKRGGLGVPLDIPLG
;
A
#
# COMPACT_ATOMS: atom_id res chain seq x y z
N MET A 1 -4.86 17.22 1.51
CA MET A 1 -6.14 16.79 0.93
C MET A 1 -6.43 15.39 1.43
N SER A 2 -7.67 15.09 1.81
CA SER A 2 -8.07 13.75 2.26
C SER A 2 -8.47 12.87 1.06
N PRO A 3 -8.22 11.55 1.10
CA PRO A 3 -8.61 10.64 0.02
C PRO A 3 -10.13 10.53 -0.09
N GLU A 4 -10.68 10.68 -1.30
CA GLU A 4 -12.05 10.27 -1.62
C GLU A 4 -12.06 8.76 -1.92
N ILE A 5 -12.32 7.94 -0.89
CA ILE A 5 -12.22 6.48 -0.97
C ILE A 5 -13.56 5.88 -1.39
N ARG A 6 -13.59 5.24 -2.57
CA ARG A 6 -14.77 4.49 -3.06
C ARG A 6 -14.90 3.11 -2.40
N ARG A 7 -13.78 2.45 -2.12
CA ARG A 7 -13.74 1.10 -1.51
C ARG A 7 -12.42 0.85 -0.80
N ILE A 8 -12.47 0.10 0.30
CA ILE A 8 -11.32 -0.55 0.93
C ILE A 8 -11.51 -2.06 0.87
N ILE A 9 -10.44 -2.78 0.55
CA ILE A 9 -10.37 -4.24 0.58
C ILE A 9 -9.21 -4.62 1.49
N THR A 10 -9.42 -5.61 2.37
CA THR A 10 -8.33 -6.21 3.15
C THR A 10 -8.29 -7.70 2.86
N ILE A 11 -7.09 -8.21 2.58
CA ILE A 11 -6.85 -9.62 2.24
C ILE A 11 -5.84 -10.16 3.25
N VAL A 12 -6.04 -11.39 3.70
CA VAL A 12 -5.08 -12.15 4.51
C VAL A 12 -4.80 -13.46 3.79
N GLU A 13 -3.52 -13.75 3.58
CA GLU A 13 -3.00 -15.02 3.10
C GLU A 13 -2.35 -15.76 4.28
N GLU A 14 -2.59 -17.07 4.37
CA GLU A 14 -1.95 -17.94 5.35
C GLU A 14 -1.37 -19.16 4.63
N THR A 15 -0.05 -19.34 4.70
CA THR A 15 0.64 -20.48 4.11
C THR A 15 0.90 -21.53 5.19
N ARG A 16 0.23 -22.68 5.07
CA ARG A 16 0.34 -23.82 6.00
C ARG A 16 1.31 -24.90 5.56
N ILE A 17 1.58 -24.98 4.25
CA ILE A 17 2.50 -25.93 3.63
C ILE A 17 3.24 -25.20 2.52
N GLU A 18 4.56 -25.29 2.50
CA GLU A 18 5.43 -24.70 1.47
C GLU A 18 6.60 -25.65 1.20
N GLY A 19 6.99 -25.85 -0.06
CA GLY A 19 8.03 -26.81 -0.42
C GLY A 19 7.78 -28.25 0.06
N GLY A 20 6.51 -28.64 0.21
CA GLY A 20 6.10 -29.96 0.71
C GLY A 20 6.26 -30.15 2.22
N ARG A 21 6.56 -29.11 3.00
CA ARG A 21 6.71 -29.16 4.46
C ARG A 21 5.65 -28.32 5.16
N HIS A 22 5.17 -28.79 6.31
CA HIS A 22 4.31 -27.99 7.18
C HIS A 22 5.06 -26.76 7.70
N VAL A 23 4.38 -25.62 7.71
CA VAL A 23 4.85 -24.35 8.25
C VAL A 23 4.10 -24.11 9.56
N ASP A 24 4.81 -24.19 10.69
CA ASP A 24 4.24 -24.03 12.02
C ASP A 24 5.09 -23.04 12.87
N PRO A 25 4.53 -21.88 13.28
CA PRO A 25 3.21 -21.38 12.92
C PRO A 25 3.12 -21.02 11.42
N PRO A 26 1.93 -21.08 10.79
CA PRO A 26 1.75 -20.66 9.40
C PRO A 26 2.28 -19.24 9.17
N THR A 27 2.97 -19.02 8.04
CA THR A 27 3.32 -17.66 7.64
C THR A 27 2.07 -16.94 7.17
N ARG A 28 1.96 -15.65 7.50
CA ARG A 28 0.78 -14.85 7.18
C ARG A 28 1.20 -13.54 6.54
N ARG A 29 0.44 -13.11 5.54
CA ARG A 29 0.59 -11.81 4.89
C ARG A 29 -0.76 -11.12 4.85
N ALA A 30 -0.76 -9.81 4.98
CA ALA A 30 -1.97 -9.03 4.81
C ALA A 30 -1.73 -7.82 3.91
N ALA A 31 -2.71 -7.50 3.09
CA ALA A 31 -2.72 -6.29 2.27
C ALA A 31 -4.03 -5.54 2.49
N ALA A 32 -3.93 -4.24 2.73
CA ALA A 32 -5.08 -3.32 2.72
C ALA A 32 -4.96 -2.41 1.50
N ILE A 33 -6.03 -2.33 0.71
CA ILE A 33 -6.06 -1.64 -0.59
C ILE A 33 -7.20 -0.63 -0.57
N ALA A 34 -6.91 0.63 -0.92
CA ALA A 34 -7.92 1.65 -1.16
C ALA A 34 -8.05 1.93 -2.65
N VAL A 35 -9.29 2.03 -3.14
CA VAL A 35 -9.59 2.59 -4.46
C VAL A 35 -10.10 4.00 -4.28
N ILE A 36 -9.36 4.97 -4.80
CA ILE A 36 -9.61 6.39 -4.62
C ILE A 36 -9.91 7.09 -5.96
N ARG A 37 -10.54 8.25 -5.89
CA ARG A 37 -10.60 9.18 -7.03
C ARG A 37 -9.21 9.75 -7.31
N ASN A 38 -8.79 9.75 -8.57
CA ASN A 38 -7.64 10.52 -9.03
C ASN A 38 -8.10 11.94 -9.41
N PRO A 39 -7.67 13.01 -8.71
CA PRO A 39 -8.07 14.38 -9.04
C PRO A 39 -7.50 14.88 -10.37
N TYR A 40 -6.47 14.22 -10.92
CA TYR A 40 -5.77 14.63 -12.14
C TYR A 40 -5.99 13.67 -13.31
N ALA A 41 -7.02 12.82 -13.27
CA ALA A 41 -7.34 11.96 -14.42
C ALA A 41 -7.73 12.82 -15.64
N GLY A 42 -7.14 12.52 -16.80
CA GLY A 42 -7.38 13.21 -18.07
C GLY A 42 -6.65 14.55 -18.24
N THR A 43 -5.82 14.95 -17.28
CA THR A 43 -5.15 16.27 -17.28
C THR A 43 -3.67 16.12 -16.95
N TYR A 44 -2.81 16.89 -17.63
CA TYR A 44 -1.40 17.01 -17.28
C TYR A 44 -1.21 18.10 -16.21
N VAL A 45 -0.56 17.75 -15.10
CA VAL A 45 -0.32 18.64 -13.97
C VAL A 45 1.08 18.42 -13.42
N GLU A 46 1.85 19.49 -13.24
CA GLU A 46 3.21 19.40 -12.69
C GLU A 46 3.23 19.31 -11.16
N ASP A 47 2.34 20.05 -10.49
CA ASP A 47 2.20 19.98 -9.04
C ASP A 47 1.30 18.83 -8.60
N LEU A 48 1.93 17.74 -8.15
CA LEU A 48 1.25 16.54 -7.64
C LEU A 48 1.15 16.53 -6.10
N SER A 49 1.29 17.69 -5.44
CA SER A 49 1.24 17.81 -3.98
C SER A 49 -0.06 17.28 -3.37
N ALA A 50 -1.20 17.40 -4.05
CA ALA A 50 -2.47 16.86 -3.58
C ALA A 50 -2.44 15.32 -3.49
N LEU A 51 -1.88 14.64 -4.50
CA LEU A 51 -1.69 13.19 -4.48
C LEU A 51 -0.69 12.78 -3.39
N SER A 52 0.36 13.56 -3.16
CA SER A 52 1.31 13.28 -2.07
C SER A 52 0.66 13.38 -0.69
N ALA A 53 -0.23 14.36 -0.47
CA ALA A 53 -1.00 14.48 0.76
C ALA A 53 -2.04 13.36 0.93
N ILE A 54 -2.66 12.91 -0.17
CA ILE A 54 -3.51 11.72 -0.18
C ILE A 54 -2.69 10.48 0.22
N GLY A 55 -1.48 10.31 -0.34
CA GLY A 55 -0.56 9.24 0.00
C GLY A 55 -0.17 9.22 1.48
N GLU A 56 0.09 10.39 2.07
CA GLU A 56 0.33 10.54 3.51
C GLU A 56 -0.82 10.00 4.36
N ALA A 57 -2.06 10.43 4.07
CA ALA A 57 -3.24 9.94 4.79
C ALA A 57 -3.43 8.41 4.61
N LEU A 58 -3.21 7.88 3.40
CA LEU A 58 -3.28 6.44 3.15
C LEU A 58 -2.15 5.65 3.84
N GLY A 59 -0.99 6.27 4.04
CA GLY A 59 0.14 5.74 4.80
C GLY A 59 -0.19 5.47 6.26
N GLU A 60 -1.18 6.14 6.82
CA GLU A 60 -1.71 5.82 8.15
C GLU A 60 -2.82 4.76 8.09
N ILE A 61 -3.77 4.94 7.17
CA ILE A 61 -5.01 4.15 7.13
C ILE A 61 -4.74 2.68 6.75
N LEU A 62 -3.94 2.44 5.71
CA LEU A 62 -3.78 1.10 5.14
C LEU A 62 -2.93 0.18 6.03
N PRO A 63 -1.76 0.61 6.56
CA PRO A 63 -0.97 -0.23 7.46
C PRO A 63 -1.73 -0.59 8.73
N LYS A 64 -2.51 0.34 9.32
CA LYS A 64 -3.33 0.04 10.51
C LYS A 64 -4.30 -1.10 10.24
N ARG A 65 -4.96 -1.07 9.07
CA ARG A 65 -5.90 -2.12 8.67
C ARG A 65 -5.20 -3.46 8.41
N ALA A 66 -4.05 -3.47 7.75
CA ALA A 66 -3.30 -4.69 7.49
C ALA A 66 -2.79 -5.33 8.79
N VAL A 67 -2.22 -4.52 9.70
CA VAL A 67 -1.77 -4.97 11.03
C VAL A 67 -2.93 -5.51 11.86
N ALA A 68 -4.07 -4.81 11.88
CA ALA A 68 -5.26 -5.27 12.57
C ALA A 68 -5.77 -6.61 12.02
N ALA A 69 -5.73 -6.81 10.71
CA ALA A 69 -6.14 -8.07 10.08
C ALA A 69 -5.19 -9.24 10.39
N LEU A 70 -3.90 -8.98 10.63
CA LEU A 70 -2.96 -9.98 11.11
C LEU A 70 -3.16 -10.32 12.60
N GLY A 71 -3.86 -9.46 13.35
CA GLY A 71 -4.09 -9.64 14.79
C GLY A 71 -2.80 -9.58 15.61
N ILE A 72 -1.82 -8.78 15.17
CA ILE A 72 -0.52 -8.60 15.85
C ILE A 72 -0.26 -7.12 16.12
N ALA A 73 0.67 -6.83 17.02
CA ALA A 73 1.20 -5.48 17.17
C ALA A 73 2.06 -5.10 15.95
N GLY A 74 2.07 -3.83 15.55
CA GLY A 74 2.81 -3.36 14.38
C GLY A 74 4.31 -3.67 14.42
N ASN A 75 4.92 -3.61 15.61
CA ASN A 75 6.34 -3.93 15.80
C ASN A 75 6.70 -5.40 15.58
N ARG A 76 5.70 -6.29 15.49
CA ARG A 76 5.85 -7.71 15.15
C ARG A 76 5.77 -7.99 13.65
N VAL A 77 5.42 -7.01 12.82
CA VAL A 77 5.42 -7.17 11.36
C VAL A 77 6.83 -7.35 10.87
N GLU A 78 7.19 -8.49 10.29
CA GLU A 78 8.56 -8.77 9.85
C GLU A 78 8.92 -8.01 8.57
N SER A 79 8.06 -8.12 7.55
CA SER A 79 8.24 -7.47 6.24
C SER A 79 7.06 -6.59 5.85
N PHE A 80 7.35 -5.55 5.06
CA PHE A 80 6.35 -4.58 4.62
C PHE A 80 6.71 -3.99 3.26
N GLY A 81 5.71 -3.37 2.62
CA GLY A 81 5.81 -2.85 1.28
C GLY A 81 4.63 -1.95 0.94
N LYS A 82 4.74 -1.25 -0.19
CA LYS A 82 3.67 -0.41 -0.72
C LYS A 82 3.63 -0.51 -2.23
N ALA A 83 2.44 -0.37 -2.82
CA ALA A 83 2.31 -0.30 -4.27
C ALA A 83 1.16 0.61 -4.66
N ALA A 84 1.22 1.15 -5.87
CA ALA A 84 0.13 1.94 -6.44
C ALA A 84 -0.10 1.57 -7.91
N ALA A 85 -1.36 1.38 -8.27
CA ALA A 85 -1.80 1.29 -9.65
C ALA A 85 -2.62 2.53 -10.00
N VAL A 86 -2.35 3.11 -11.17
CA VAL A 86 -3.13 4.21 -11.75
C VAL A 86 -3.93 3.69 -12.94
N GLY A 87 -5.17 4.20 -13.07
CA GLY A 87 -6.05 3.89 -14.19
C GLY A 87 -5.54 4.44 -15.53
N ALA A 88 -6.18 4.02 -16.62
CA ALA A 88 -5.79 4.39 -17.98
C ALA A 88 -5.75 5.91 -18.21
N ASP A 89 -6.64 6.68 -17.58
CA ASP A 89 -6.69 8.15 -17.74
C ASP A 89 -5.70 8.90 -16.83
N GLY A 90 -4.86 8.20 -16.06
CA GLY A 90 -3.81 8.82 -15.26
C GLY A 90 -2.40 8.50 -15.76
N GLU A 91 -1.42 9.06 -15.08
CA GLU A 91 0.01 8.95 -15.42
C GLU A 91 0.77 8.19 -14.34
N LEU A 92 1.93 7.61 -14.69
CA LEU A 92 2.73 6.82 -13.75
C LEU A 92 3.22 7.68 -12.58
N GLU A 93 3.36 8.97 -12.83
CA GLU A 93 3.69 10.05 -11.92
C GLU A 93 2.61 10.23 -10.85
N HIS A 94 1.34 9.99 -11.17
CA HIS A 94 0.26 10.02 -10.18
C HIS A 94 0.43 8.90 -9.14
N ALA A 95 0.76 7.69 -9.60
CA ALA A 95 1.09 6.58 -8.71
C ALA A 95 2.37 6.86 -7.91
N ALA A 96 3.38 7.48 -8.53
CA ALA A 96 4.60 7.89 -7.85
C ALA A 96 4.35 8.92 -6.74
N ALA A 97 3.47 9.90 -6.99
CA ALA A 97 3.10 10.92 -6.02
C ALA A 97 2.36 10.33 -4.81
N ILE A 98 1.46 9.35 -5.01
CA ILE A 98 0.86 8.61 -3.89
C ILE A 98 1.93 7.89 -3.06
N LEU A 99 2.94 7.31 -3.71
CA LEU A 99 4.03 6.58 -3.04
C LEU A 99 5.16 7.48 -2.51
N HIS A 100 5.01 8.80 -2.59
CA HIS A 100 5.98 9.79 -2.13
C HIS A 100 6.45 9.52 -0.68
N PRO A 101 7.68 9.90 -0.28
CA PRO A 101 8.18 9.72 1.09
C PRO A 101 7.27 10.17 2.23
N LYS A 102 6.37 11.13 1.98
CA LYS A 102 5.33 11.55 2.95
C LYS A 102 4.43 10.40 3.41
N LEU A 103 4.16 9.41 2.57
CA LEU A 103 3.46 8.17 2.95
C LEU A 103 4.26 7.36 3.99
N GLY A 104 5.60 7.41 3.91
CA GLY A 104 6.47 6.51 4.67
C GLY A 104 6.53 6.79 6.17
N ALA A 105 6.43 8.06 6.60
CA ALA A 105 6.46 8.42 8.01
C ALA A 105 5.26 7.81 8.80
N PRO A 106 3.99 8.11 8.46
CA PRO A 106 2.85 7.53 9.17
C PRO A 106 2.78 6.01 9.04
N PHE A 107 3.27 5.43 7.94
CA PHE A 107 3.38 3.97 7.80
C PHE A 107 4.32 3.41 8.87
N ARG A 108 5.54 3.95 8.99
CA ARG A 108 6.54 3.49 9.96
C ARG A 108 6.08 3.65 11.39
N ASP A 109 5.34 4.72 11.70
CA ASP A 109 4.76 4.94 13.02
C ASP A 109 3.79 3.81 13.41
N VAL A 110 2.97 3.34 12.46
CA VAL A 110 2.07 2.19 12.69
C VAL A 110 2.85 0.91 12.99
N LEU A 111 3.99 0.72 12.32
CA LEU A 111 4.83 -0.45 12.55
C LEU A 111 5.67 -0.33 13.82
N GLY A 112 5.82 0.87 14.42
CA GLY A 112 6.80 1.09 15.47
C GLY A 112 8.24 0.72 15.04
N LYS A 113 8.52 0.77 13.73
CA LYS A 113 9.81 0.40 13.13
C LYS A 113 10.51 1.64 12.58
N GLY A 114 11.84 1.67 12.72
CA GLY A 114 12.68 2.80 12.35
C GLY A 114 12.91 2.98 10.84
N ALA A 115 14.10 3.46 10.46
CA ALA A 115 14.40 4.04 9.15
C ALA A 115 14.41 3.08 7.93
N ALA A 116 13.99 1.82 8.08
CA ALA A 116 14.01 0.82 7.02
C ALA A 116 13.22 1.27 5.78
N LEU A 117 13.86 1.25 4.60
CA LEU A 117 13.26 1.64 3.34
C LEU A 117 12.02 0.77 3.06
N ILE A 118 10.89 1.40 2.72
CA ILE A 118 9.68 0.68 2.33
C ILE A 118 9.78 0.40 0.83
N PRO A 119 10.00 -0.85 0.39
CA PRO A 119 10.08 -1.17 -1.04
C PRO A 119 8.74 -0.87 -1.71
N SER A 120 8.81 -0.50 -2.98
CA SER A 120 7.60 -0.12 -3.71
C SER A 120 7.62 -0.43 -5.19
N SER A 121 6.43 -0.70 -5.73
CA SER A 121 6.17 -0.84 -7.15
C SER A 121 5.07 0.13 -7.59
N LYS A 122 5.10 0.57 -8.84
CA LYS A 122 4.05 1.39 -9.43
C LYS A 122 3.69 0.90 -10.83
N LYS A 123 2.42 0.99 -11.19
CA LYS A 123 1.91 0.47 -12.46
C LYS A 123 0.83 1.39 -13.02
N ARG A 124 0.77 1.53 -14.34
CA ARG A 124 -0.41 2.01 -15.06
C ARG A 124 -1.13 0.82 -15.70
N GLY A 125 -2.44 0.74 -15.57
CA GLY A 125 -3.20 -0.39 -16.10
C GLY A 125 -4.71 -0.19 -16.09
N GLY A 126 -5.42 -1.13 -16.71
CA GLY A 126 -6.88 -1.18 -16.73
C GLY A 126 -7.48 -1.69 -15.42
N LEU A 127 -8.82 -1.73 -15.37
CA LEU A 127 -9.56 -2.32 -14.25
C LEU A 127 -9.17 -3.79 -14.07
N GLY A 128 -8.91 -4.20 -12.82
CA GLY A 128 -8.51 -5.58 -12.51
C GLY A 128 -7.04 -5.90 -12.79
N VAL A 129 -6.20 -4.91 -13.10
CA VAL A 129 -4.76 -5.13 -13.29
C VAL A 129 -4.12 -5.76 -12.04
N PRO A 130 -3.33 -6.83 -12.16
CA PRO A 130 -2.58 -7.36 -11.04
C PRO A 130 -1.48 -6.38 -10.63
N LEU A 131 -1.33 -6.21 -9.32
CA LEU A 131 -0.36 -5.33 -8.69
C LEU A 131 0.44 -6.11 -7.65
N ASP A 132 1.71 -6.34 -7.93
CA ASP A 132 2.63 -7.00 -7.01
C ASP A 132 3.15 -6.01 -5.97
N ILE A 133 3.02 -6.35 -4.69
CA ILE A 133 3.54 -5.55 -3.58
C ILE A 133 4.85 -6.18 -3.12
N PRO A 134 6.02 -5.56 -3.39
CA PRO A 134 7.29 -6.10 -2.90
C PRO A 134 7.31 -6.01 -1.38
N LEU A 135 7.78 -7.07 -0.71
CA LEU A 135 7.98 -7.11 0.75
C LEU A 135 9.47 -7.17 1.03
N GLY A 136 9.96 -6.23 1.84
CA GLY A 136 11.38 -6.11 2.22
C GLY A 136 11.64 -6.35 3.69
#